data_AF-A0A2V9J6V7-F1
#
_entry.id   AF-A0A2V9J6V7-F1
#
_cell.length_a   1.000
_cell.length_b   1.000
_cell.length_c   1.000
_cell.angle_alpha   90.00
_cell.angle_beta   90.00
_cell.angle_gamma   90.00
#
_symmetry.space_group_name_H-M   'P 1'
#
loop_
_entity.id
_entity.type
_entity.pdbx_description
1 polymer ?
#
loop_
_entity_poly.entity_id
_entity_poly.type
_entity_poly.pdbx_seq_one_letter_code
_entity_poly.pdbx_strand_id
1 'polypeptide(L)' 'MPEEELLQRITANPEIFGGKPIIRGMRISVELILSFMAQGESREDILADYPVRSPRYTMSLRVP' A
#
# COMPACT_ATOMS: atom_id res chain seq x y z
N MET A 1 -2.42 17.75 -6.88
CA MET A 1 -1.30 16.83 -6.63
C MET A 1 -0.85 16.28 -7.97
N PRO A 2 0.45 16.32 -8.30
CA PRO A 2 0.94 15.78 -9.56
C PRO A 2 0.87 14.25 -9.55
N GLU A 3 0.64 13.66 -10.73
CA GLU A 3 0.46 12.21 -10.91
C GLU A 3 1.69 11.41 -10.47
N GLU A 4 2.90 11.89 -10.75
CA GLU A 4 4.14 11.25 -10.29
C GLU A 4 4.19 11.07 -8.76
N GLU A 5 3.68 12.03 -7.99
CA GLU A 5 3.71 11.95 -6.53
C GLU A 5 2.75 10.86 -6.00
N LEU A 6 1.64 10.60 -6.69
CA LEU A 6 0.72 9.51 -6.36
C LEU A 6 1.35 8.15 -6.65
N LEU A 7 2.00 8.01 -7.81
CA LEU A 7 2.66 6.76 -8.22
C LEU A 7 3.81 6.36 -7.28
N GLN A 8 4.52 7.33 -6.68
CA GLN A 8 5.58 7.04 -5.70
C GLN A 8 5.10 6.29 -4.45
N ARG A 9 3.79 6.34 -4.14
CA ARG A 9 3.18 5.65 -2.99
C ARG A 9 2.98 4.15 -3.22
N ILE A 10 3.13 3.67 -4.46
CA ILE A 10 2.95 2.27 -4.84
C ILE A 10 4.31 1.66 -5.21
N THR A 11 4.51 0.39 -4.87
CA THR A 11 5.65 -0.41 -5.32
C THR A 11 5.14 -1.67 -6.00
N ALA A 12 5.73 -2.02 -7.14
CA ALA A 12 5.58 -3.32 -7.77
C ALA A 12 6.97 -3.91 -7.99
N ASN A 13 7.25 -5.06 -7.38
CA ASN A 13 8.50 -5.81 -7.57
C ASN A 13 8.11 -7.28 -7.83
N PRO A 14 8.48 -7.88 -8.99
CA PRO A 14 8.21 -9.29 -9.30
C PRO A 14 8.64 -10.28 -8.20
N GLU A 15 9.71 -9.96 -7.47
CA GLU A 15 10.24 -10.78 -6.37
C GLU A 15 9.41 -10.68 -5.09
N ILE A 16 8.51 -9.69 -4.99
CA ILE A 16 7.69 -9.42 -3.81
C ILE A 16 6.22 -9.61 -4.19
N PHE A 17 5.52 -10.52 -3.51
CA PHE A 17 4.08 -10.75 -3.71
C PHE A 17 3.72 -11.10 -5.17
N GLY A 18 4.66 -11.72 -5.91
CA GLY A 18 4.48 -12.09 -7.31
C GLY A 18 4.33 -10.91 -8.27
N GLY A 19 4.89 -9.75 -7.93
CA GLY A 19 4.76 -8.53 -8.75
C GLY A 19 3.48 -7.74 -8.53
N LYS A 20 2.60 -8.18 -7.62
CA LYS A 20 1.36 -7.45 -7.32
C LYS A 20 1.70 -6.06 -6.74
N PRO A 21 1.06 -4.99 -7.23
CA PRO A 21 1.25 -3.65 -6.68
C PRO A 21 0.80 -3.59 -5.22
N ILE A 22 1.69 -3.08 -4.36
CA ILE A 22 1.43 -2.87 -2.94
C ILE A 22 1.63 -1.41 -2.56
N ILE A 23 0.93 -0.98 -1.51
CA ILE A 23 1.14 0.35 -0.93
C ILE A 23 2.48 0.37 -0.18
N ARG A 24 3.34 1.32 -0.49
CA ARG A 24 4.69 1.43 0.08
C ARG A 24 4.63 1.57 1.60
N GLY A 25 5.49 0.83 2.31
CA GLY A 25 5.51 0.82 3.77
C GLY A 25 4.40 -0.03 4.41
N MET A 26 3.56 -0.66 3.59
CA MET A 26 2.48 -1.54 4.00
C MET A 26 2.61 -2.89 3.29
N ARG A 27 2.04 -3.95 3.87
CA ARG A 27 1.97 -5.28 3.22
C ARG A 27 0.56 -5.52 2.67
N ILE A 28 0.00 -4.51 2.02
CA ILE A 28 -1.38 -4.46 1.53
C ILE A 28 -1.35 -4.20 0.04
N SER A 29 -2.07 -5.01 -0.72
CA SER A 29 -2.19 -4.83 -2.17
C SER A 29 -3.13 -3.67 -2.51
N VAL A 30 -2.85 -3.01 -3.63
CA VAL A 30 -3.74 -1.97 -4.16
C VAL A 30 -5.12 -2.57 -4.48
N GLU A 31 -5.14 -3.79 -5.01
CA GLU A 31 -6.36 -4.57 -5.30
C GLU A 31 -7.29 -4.73 -4.09
N LEU A 32 -6.72 -4.99 -2.90
CA LEU A 32 -7.51 -5.17 -1.68
C LEU A 32 -8.21 -3.86 -1.27
N ILE A 33 -7.49 -2.73 -1.30
CA ILE A 33 -8.08 -1.42 -0.99
C ILE A 33 -9.18 -1.06 -1.99
N LEU A 34 -8.95 -1.31 -3.29
CA LEU A 34 -9.98 -1.09 -4.31
C LEU A 34 -11.20 -1.99 -4.10
N SER A 35 -11.01 -3.21 -3.59
CA SER A 35 -12.11 -4.12 -3.28
C SER A 35 -12.97 -3.61 -2.14
N PHE A 36 -12.37 -3.08 -1.06
CA PHE A 36 -13.13 -2.44 0.03
C PHE A 36 -13.91 -1.23 -0.46
N MET A 37 -13.27 -0.36 -1.26
CA MET A 37 -13.95 0.79 -1.86
C MET A 37 -15.11 0.36 -2.76
N ALA A 38 -14.95 -0.72 -3.53
CA ALA A 38 -16.01 -1.27 -4.37
C ALA A 38 -17.16 -1.87 -3.55
N GLN A 39 -16.89 -2.35 -2.34
CA GLN A 39 -17.90 -2.83 -1.38
C GLN A 39 -18.60 -1.68 -0.64
N GLY A 40 -18.14 -0.45 -0.80
CA GLY A 40 -18.71 0.73 -0.16
C GLY A 40 -18.11 1.06 1.21
N GLU A 41 -16.99 0.43 1.58
CA GLU A 41 -16.25 0.79 2.79
C GLU A 41 -15.78 2.25 2.72
N SER A 42 -15.92 2.97 3.83
CA SER A 42 -15.50 4.35 3.89
C SER A 42 -13.98 4.45 3.94
N ARG A 43 -13.44 5.58 3.48
CA ARG A 43 -12.00 5.83 3.56
C ARG A 43 -11.51 5.82 5.01
N GLU A 44 -12.33 6.36 5.90
CA GLU A 44 -12.04 6.50 7.33
C GLU A 44 -11.93 5.13 8.00
N ASP A 45 -12.84 4.21 7.69
CA ASP A 45 -12.82 2.84 8.21
C ASP A 45 -11.61 2.06 7.68
N ILE A 46 -11.34 2.16 6.37
CA ILE A 46 -10.15 1.55 5.76
C ILE A 46 -8.86 2.06 6.42
N LEU A 47 -8.77 3.36 6.72
CA LEU A 47 -7.60 3.94 7.38
C LEU A 47 -7.49 3.57 8.87
N ALA A 48 -8.61 3.33 9.54
CA ALA A 48 -8.62 2.84 10.92
C ALA A 48 -8.09 1.40 10.99
N ASP A 49 -8.50 0.55 10.05
CA ASP A 49 -8.04 -0.84 9.94
C ASP A 49 -6.61 -0.95 9.43
N TYR A 50 -6.22 -0.04 8.52
CA TYR A 50 -4.92 -0.02 7.88
C TYR A 50 -4.24 1.35 8.00
N PRO A 51 -3.73 1.68 9.20
CA PRO A 51 -3.11 2.97 9.44
C PRO A 51 -1.86 3.11 8.57
N VAL A 52 -1.90 4.08 7.67
CA VAL A 52 -0.75 4.44 6.81
C VAL A 52 0.35 4.97 7.71
N ARG A 53 1.40 4.17 7.90
CA ARG A 53 2.60 4.64 8.59
C ARG A 53 3.35 5.59 7.65
N SER A 54 3.71 6.77 8.16
CA SER A 54 4.41 7.82 7.42
C SER A 54 5.63 7.27 6.64
N PRO A 55 6.09 7.91 5.56
CA PRO A 55 7.12 7.39 4.65
C PRO A 55 8.54 7.31 5.24
N ARG A 56 8.70 7.38 6.57
CA ARG A 56 9.97 7.17 7.24
C ARG A 56 10.30 5.69 7.17
N TYR A 57 11.05 5.33 6.13
CA TYR A 57 11.58 4.01 5.86
C TYR A 57 12.24 3.43 7.12
N THR A 58 11.55 2.51 7.79
CA THR A 58 12.23 1.48 8.58
C THR A 58 12.30 0.25 7.69
N MET A 59 13.33 0.23 6.84
CA MET A 59 13.79 -0.99 6.17
C MET A 59 14.55 -1.82 7.19
N SER A 60 13.82 -2.56 8.01
CA SER A 60 14.38 -3.66 8.80
C SER A 60 13.59 -4.93 8.53
N LEU A 61 13.57 -5.35 7.27
CA LEU A 61 13.57 -6.78 6.97
C LEU A 61 14.98 -7.16 6.51
N ARG A 62 15.79 -7.52 7.50
CA ARG A 62 16.85 -8.49 7.33
C ARG A 62 16.15 -9.80 6.99
N VAL A 63 16.07 -10.15 5.71
CA VAL A 63 15.82 -11.53 5.31
C VAL A 63 17.17 -12.26 5.37
N PRO A 64 17.23 -13.47 5.95
CA PRO A 64 18.46 -14.27 6.02
C PRO A 64 18.98 -14.65 4.63
#